data_AF-A0A3Q7G3S3-F1
#
_entry.id   AF-A0A3Q7G3S3-F1
#
_cell.length_a   1.000
_cell.length_b   1.000
_cell.length_c   1.000
_cell.angle_alpha   90.00
_cell.angle_beta   90.00
_cell.angle_gamma   90.00
#
_symmetry.space_group_name_H-M   'P 1'
#
loop_
_entity.id
_entity.type
_entity.pdbx_description
1 polymer ?
#
loop_
_entity_poly.entity_id
_entity_poly.type
_entity_poly.pdbx_seq_one_letter_code
_entity_poly.pdbx_strand_id
1 'polypeptide(L)'
;MPTVSELKNFTNSEPDLRPSSTYLKTPKQLKANEIPIIVNDFRIAARNAIEVGFDGVEINSAISYIIDQFLNDQVNDKTDEYGGSIENRCRLALKIVGEVVDEIGSDRVDVKLSLFSEVYGKKDSNPEFLSTYLASELTKLGFLYLHVFEPKDKPRCLKSIRSALLLMDTIKPMEMKQLLKVMLI
;
A
#
# COMPACT_ATOMS: atom_id res chain seq x y z
N MET A 1 25.91 -29.60 4.92
CA MET A 1 24.62 -29.04 5.36
C MET A 1 24.43 -29.46 6.81
N PRO A 2 24.13 -28.53 7.73
CA PRO A 2 23.91 -28.90 9.12
C PRO A 2 22.67 -29.79 9.28
N THR A 3 22.71 -30.67 10.26
CA THR A 3 21.67 -31.69 10.55
C THR A 3 20.54 -31.10 11.40
N VAL A 4 19.36 -31.72 11.34
CA VAL A 4 18.13 -31.24 12.04
C VAL A 4 18.30 -31.16 13.56
N SER A 5 19.26 -31.89 14.14
CA SER A 5 19.66 -31.80 15.55
C SER A 5 20.39 -30.49 15.89
N GLU A 6 21.14 -29.92 14.94
CA GLU A 6 21.90 -28.67 15.14
C GLU A 6 20.98 -27.42 15.12
N LEU A 7 19.80 -27.51 14.48
CA LEU A 7 18.81 -26.43 14.45
C LEU A 7 18.05 -26.24 15.77
N LYS A 8 18.10 -27.20 16.70
CA LYS A 8 17.43 -27.10 18.01
C LYS A 8 18.23 -26.33 19.07
N ASN A 9 19.50 -26.02 18.78
CA ASN A 9 20.40 -25.32 19.68
C ASN A 9 20.53 -23.82 19.37
N PHE A 10 19.71 -23.26 18.47
CA PHE A 10 19.50 -21.81 18.37
C PHE A 10 18.66 -21.33 19.56
N THR A 11 19.21 -21.45 20.76
CA THR A 11 18.72 -20.76 21.94
C THR A 11 18.94 -19.26 21.75
N ASN A 12 17.91 -18.48 22.06
CA ASN A 12 17.75 -17.00 22.06
C ASN A 12 18.94 -16.16 22.59
N SER A 13 20.15 -16.38 22.10
CA SER A 13 21.41 -15.79 22.56
C SER A 13 22.04 -14.87 21.53
N GLU A 14 21.55 -14.90 20.28
CA GLU A 14 21.81 -13.79 19.36
C GLU A 14 20.89 -12.63 19.73
N PRO A 15 21.42 -11.42 19.97
CA PRO A 15 20.58 -10.25 20.17
C PRO A 15 19.69 -10.10 18.93
N ASP A 16 18.39 -9.93 19.15
CA ASP A 16 17.46 -9.62 18.06
C ASP A 16 17.95 -8.33 17.39
N LEU A 17 18.56 -8.46 16.21
CA LEU A 17 19.09 -7.35 15.42
C LEU A 17 17.97 -6.54 14.77
N ARG A 18 16.69 -6.95 14.91
CA ARG A 18 15.57 -6.07 14.63
C ARG A 18 15.66 -4.90 15.63
N PRO A 19 15.55 -3.65 15.17
CA PRO A 19 15.58 -2.52 16.08
C PRO A 19 14.55 -2.75 17.18
N SER A 20 15.02 -2.85 18.42
CA SER A 20 14.15 -2.87 19.59
C SER A 20 13.15 -1.72 19.46
N SER A 21 11.88 -1.98 19.76
CA SER A 21 10.80 -0.96 19.74
C SER A 21 11.15 0.30 20.56
N THR A 22 12.16 0.20 21.43
CA THR A 22 12.77 1.28 22.22
C THR A 22 13.43 2.40 21.41
N TYR A 23 13.68 2.23 20.10
CA TYR A 23 14.35 3.25 19.26
C TYR A 23 13.46 3.90 18.18
N LEU A 24 12.17 3.59 18.13
CA LEU A 24 11.25 4.25 17.21
C LEU A 24 10.75 5.56 17.85
N LYS A 25 11.21 6.69 17.34
CA LYS A 25 10.63 8.00 17.70
C LYS A 25 9.17 8.03 17.28
N THR A 26 8.31 8.62 18.10
CA THR A 26 6.92 8.91 17.72
C THR A 26 6.92 9.64 16.37
N PRO A 27 6.20 9.13 15.36
CA PRO A 27 6.17 9.75 14.04
C PRO A 27 5.58 11.16 14.14
N LYS A 28 6.10 12.08 13.33
CA LYS A 28 5.53 13.41 13.18
C LYS A 28 4.35 13.31 12.21
N GLN A 29 3.16 13.72 12.65
CA GLN A 29 2.01 13.84 11.75
C GLN A 29 2.29 14.87 10.64
N LEU A 30 2.06 14.47 9.39
CA LEU A 30 2.15 15.37 8.23
C LEU A 30 1.07 16.45 8.30
N LYS A 31 1.48 17.69 8.05
CA LYS A 31 0.59 18.83 7.82
C LYS A 31 -0.05 18.71 6.44
N ALA A 32 -1.26 19.24 6.29
CA ALA A 32 -1.98 19.21 5.01
C ALA A 32 -1.18 19.82 3.84
N ASN A 33 -0.36 20.85 4.11
CA ASN A 33 0.50 21.47 3.10
C ASN A 33 1.79 20.69 2.79
N GLU A 34 2.14 19.67 3.57
CA GLU A 34 3.26 18.76 3.28
C GLU A 34 2.83 17.61 2.36
N ILE A 35 1.53 17.29 2.29
CA ILE A 35 1.01 16.18 1.48
C ILE A 35 1.24 16.36 -0.03
N PRO A 36 1.05 17.54 -0.65
CA PRO A 36 1.39 17.74 -2.06
C PRO A 36 2.85 17.42 -2.40
N ILE A 37 3.77 17.62 -1.45
CA ILE A 37 5.19 17.29 -1.63
C ILE A 37 5.36 15.77 -1.73
N ILE A 38 4.74 15.00 -0.82
CA ILE A 38 4.76 13.54 -0.85
C ILE A 38 4.18 13.01 -2.17
N VAL A 39 3.05 13.54 -2.61
CA VAL A 39 2.43 13.17 -3.89
C VAL A 39 3.40 13.42 -5.06
N ASN A 40 4.04 14.59 -5.08
CA ASN A 40 5.03 14.93 -6.10
C ASN A 40 6.27 14.02 -6.05
N ASP A 41 6.70 13.56 -4.87
CA ASP A 41 7.84 12.66 -4.74
C ASP A 41 7.54 11.29 -5.36
N PHE A 42 6.31 10.76 -5.19
CA PHE A 42 5.87 9.53 -5.90
C PHE A 42 5.90 9.72 -7.42
N ARG A 43 5.39 10.86 -7.89
CA ARG A 43 5.35 11.22 -9.31
C ARG A 43 6.76 11.29 -9.92
N ILE A 44 7.69 11.99 -9.27
CA ILE A 44 9.09 12.09 -9.70
C ILE A 44 9.77 10.71 -9.67
N ALA A 45 9.55 9.93 -8.62
CA ALA A 45 10.12 8.58 -8.51
C ALA A 45 9.63 7.68 -9.66
N ALA A 46 8.35 7.77 -10.02
CA ALA A 46 7.78 7.04 -11.14
C ALA A 46 8.40 7.45 -12.48
N ARG A 47 8.52 8.77 -12.75
CA ARG A 47 9.22 9.26 -13.95
C ARG A 47 10.63 8.72 -14.03
N ASN A 48 11.39 8.84 -12.95
CA ASN A 48 12.79 8.40 -12.92
C ASN A 48 12.91 6.89 -13.20
N ALA A 49 11.96 6.08 -12.73
CA ALA A 49 11.91 4.65 -13.02
C ALA A 49 11.75 4.39 -14.53
N ILE A 50 10.86 5.12 -15.20
CA ILE A 50 10.67 5.00 -16.65
C ILE A 50 11.91 5.50 -17.41
N GLU A 51 12.52 6.60 -16.97
CA GLU A 51 13.73 7.15 -17.59
C GLU A 51 14.91 6.18 -17.57
N VAL A 52 15.05 5.37 -16.50
CA VAL A 52 16.10 4.34 -16.41
C VAL A 52 15.72 3.00 -17.05
N GLY A 53 14.54 2.93 -17.69
CA GLY A 53 14.13 1.81 -18.54
C GLY A 53 13.27 0.74 -17.86
N PHE A 54 12.67 1.00 -16.70
CA PHE A 54 11.65 0.10 -16.15
C PHE A 54 10.38 0.12 -17.02
N ASP A 55 9.70 -1.02 -17.11
CA ASP A 55 8.45 -1.15 -17.86
C ASP A 55 7.28 -0.42 -17.16
N GLY A 56 7.35 -0.31 -15.83
CA GLY A 56 6.34 0.34 -15.00
C GLY A 56 6.69 0.31 -13.51
N VAL A 57 5.76 0.79 -12.68
CA VAL A 57 5.94 0.89 -11.22
C VAL A 57 4.79 0.26 -10.44
N GLU A 58 5.10 -0.34 -9.30
CA GLU A 58 4.13 -0.77 -8.28
C GLU A 58 4.14 0.24 -7.13
N ILE A 59 3.01 0.92 -6.92
CA ILE A 59 2.78 1.80 -5.77
C ILE A 59 2.46 0.92 -4.57
N ASN A 60 3.36 0.91 -3.58
CA ASN A 60 3.19 0.10 -2.40
C ASN A 60 2.31 0.81 -1.35
N SER A 61 1.04 0.41 -1.30
CA SER A 61 0.04 0.86 -0.31
C SER A 61 -0.27 -0.22 0.72
N ALA A 62 0.75 -1.01 1.09
CA ALA A 62 0.62 -2.15 1.98
C ALA A 62 1.65 -2.12 3.12
N ILE A 63 1.54 -3.02 4.10
CA ILE A 63 2.58 -3.30 5.11
C ILE A 63 2.97 -2.03 5.91
N SER A 64 1.99 -1.29 6.40
CA SER A 64 2.19 -0.15 7.32
C SER A 64 3.00 1.04 6.75
N TYR A 65 3.19 1.14 5.44
CA TYR A 65 3.75 2.36 4.82
C TYR A 65 2.73 3.52 4.83
N ILE A 66 3.18 4.71 4.45
CA ILE A 66 2.41 5.97 4.57
C ILE A 66 0.97 5.89 4.06
N ILE A 67 0.72 5.22 2.93
CA ILE A 67 -0.63 5.08 2.39
C ILE A 67 -1.50 4.19 3.30
N ASP A 68 -0.98 3.05 3.75
CA ASP A 68 -1.66 2.11 4.66
C ASP A 68 -1.95 2.77 6.02
N GLN A 69 -1.06 3.65 6.48
CA GLN A 69 -1.26 4.46 7.69
C GLN A 69 -2.42 5.46 7.55
N PHE A 70 -2.56 6.12 6.39
CA PHE A 70 -3.66 7.05 6.14
C PHE A 70 -5.01 6.33 5.98
N LEU A 71 -5.02 5.10 5.46
CA LEU A 71 -6.24 4.35 5.20
C LEU A 71 -6.94 3.85 6.48
N ASN A 72 -6.18 3.51 7.53
CA ASN A 72 -6.68 2.84 8.74
C ASN A 72 -7.10 3.85 9.83
N ASP A 73 -8.35 3.79 10.34
CA ASP A 73 -8.90 4.78 11.31
C ASP A 73 -8.32 4.62 12.70
N GLN A 74 -7.81 3.45 13.03
CA GLN A 74 -7.16 3.23 14.31
C GLN A 74 -5.75 3.83 14.33
N VAL A 75 -5.19 4.17 13.16
CA VAL A 75 -3.86 4.76 12.99
C VAL A 75 -3.94 6.25 12.60
N ASN A 76 -4.84 6.59 11.68
CA ASN A 76 -5.09 7.94 11.21
C ASN A 76 -6.10 8.67 12.10
N ASP A 77 -5.59 9.44 13.05
CA ASP A 77 -6.35 10.30 13.95
C ASP A 77 -6.51 11.74 13.44
N LYS A 78 -6.24 11.99 12.15
CA LYS A 78 -6.35 13.32 11.55
C LYS A 78 -7.80 13.80 11.52
N THR A 79 -7.98 15.10 11.76
CA THR A 79 -9.28 15.79 11.70
C THR A 79 -9.39 16.73 10.50
N ASP A 80 -8.42 16.72 9.59
CA ASP A 80 -8.42 17.50 8.35
C ASP A 80 -9.01 16.68 7.18
N GLU A 81 -8.87 17.18 5.95
CA GLU A 81 -9.40 16.53 4.74
C GLU A 81 -8.80 15.14 4.42
N TYR A 82 -7.81 14.69 5.19
CA TYR A 82 -7.15 13.39 5.01
C TYR A 82 -7.44 12.39 6.13
N GLY A 83 -8.37 12.70 7.05
CA GLY A 83 -8.80 11.77 8.12
C GLY A 83 -10.30 11.80 8.39
N GLY A 84 -10.73 10.97 9.34
CA GLY A 84 -12.14 10.79 9.67
C GLY A 84 -12.86 9.86 8.68
N SER A 85 -13.53 10.43 7.68
CA SER A 85 -14.36 9.65 6.75
C SER A 85 -13.51 8.76 5.83
N ILE A 86 -14.11 7.70 5.27
CA ILE A 86 -13.42 6.80 4.35
C ILE A 86 -12.91 7.54 3.11
N GLU A 87 -13.68 8.49 2.59
CA GLU A 87 -13.32 9.34 1.46
C GLU A 87 -12.05 10.15 1.76
N ASN A 88 -11.98 10.75 2.95
CA ASN A 88 -10.82 11.53 3.37
C ASN A 88 -9.58 10.65 3.56
N ARG A 89 -9.73 9.49 4.20
CA ARG A 89 -8.64 8.53 4.40
C ARG A 89 -8.09 7.98 3.08
N CYS A 90 -8.95 7.77 2.09
CA CYS A 90 -8.55 7.34 0.74
C CYS A 90 -7.92 8.45 -0.10
N ARG A 91 -8.10 9.73 0.27
CA ARG A 91 -7.71 10.89 -0.53
C ARG A 91 -6.22 10.88 -0.89
N LEU A 92 -5.34 10.52 0.04
CA LEU A 92 -3.90 10.45 -0.22
C LEU A 92 -3.57 9.40 -1.27
N ALA A 93 -4.11 8.18 -1.11
CA ALA A 93 -3.90 7.08 -2.05
C ALA A 93 -4.34 7.46 -3.46
N LEU A 94 -5.54 8.04 -3.59
CA LEU A 94 -6.11 8.45 -4.88
C LEU A 94 -5.30 9.57 -5.54
N LYS A 95 -4.81 10.56 -4.76
CA LYS A 95 -3.93 11.61 -5.29
C LYS A 95 -2.61 11.05 -5.80
N ILE A 96 -1.98 10.16 -5.04
CA ILE A 96 -0.71 9.53 -5.44
C ILE A 96 -0.89 8.74 -6.73
N VAL A 97 -1.90 7.86 -6.77
CA VAL A 97 -2.14 7.01 -7.93
C VAL A 97 -2.50 7.86 -9.15
N GLY A 98 -3.37 8.87 -8.99
CA GLY A 98 -3.75 9.77 -10.09
C GLY A 98 -2.54 10.49 -10.69
N GLU A 99 -1.70 11.12 -9.87
CA GLU A 99 -0.53 11.87 -10.35
C GLU A 99 0.53 10.97 -10.98
N VAL A 100 0.69 9.74 -10.49
CA VAL A 100 1.59 8.75 -11.10
C VAL A 100 1.03 8.26 -12.44
N VAL A 101 -0.28 7.98 -12.52
CA VAL A 101 -0.96 7.62 -13.77
C VAL A 101 -0.83 8.72 -14.81
N ASP A 102 -1.06 9.98 -14.43
CA ASP A 102 -0.94 11.13 -15.33
C ASP A 102 0.51 11.32 -15.83
N GLU A 103 1.50 10.97 -15.02
CA GLU A 103 2.92 11.12 -15.34
C GLU A 103 3.46 10.04 -16.28
N ILE A 104 3.14 8.76 -16.03
CA ILE A 104 3.77 7.63 -16.74
C ILE A 104 2.81 6.80 -17.59
N GLY A 105 1.51 7.10 -17.56
CA GLY A 105 0.47 6.33 -18.25
C GLY A 105 -0.09 5.20 -17.39
N SER A 106 -1.40 4.99 -17.48
CA SER A 106 -2.12 4.03 -16.62
C SER A 106 -1.76 2.57 -16.91
N ASP A 107 -1.25 2.27 -18.10
CA ASP A 107 -0.73 0.96 -18.53
C ASP A 107 0.61 0.60 -17.89
N ARG A 108 1.21 1.50 -17.12
CA ARG A 108 2.51 1.30 -16.45
C ARG A 108 2.42 1.36 -14.92
N VAL A 109 1.21 1.39 -14.37
CA VAL A 109 0.96 1.56 -12.94
C VAL A 109 0.25 0.33 -12.37
N ASP A 110 0.85 -0.22 -11.32
CA ASP A 110 0.26 -1.23 -10.45
C ASP A 110 0.11 -0.66 -9.03
N VAL A 111 -0.89 -1.13 -8.28
CA VAL A 111 -1.15 -0.73 -6.90
C VAL A 111 -1.23 -1.97 -6.01
N LYS A 112 -0.39 -2.01 -4.98
CA LYS A 112 -0.40 -3.06 -3.98
C LYS A 112 -1.13 -2.64 -2.71
N LEU A 113 -2.08 -3.46 -2.24
CA LEU A 113 -2.95 -3.20 -1.09
C LEU A 113 -2.88 -4.31 -0.04
N SER A 114 -2.94 -3.93 1.24
CA SER A 114 -3.07 -4.88 2.38
C SER A 114 -4.20 -4.52 3.36
N LEU A 115 -5.37 -4.15 2.82
CA LEU A 115 -6.49 -3.57 3.59
C LEU A 115 -7.09 -4.45 4.70
N PHE A 116 -6.81 -5.76 4.69
CA PHE A 116 -7.25 -6.68 5.73
C PHE A 116 -6.20 -7.00 6.79
N SER A 117 -4.96 -6.53 6.56
CA SER A 117 -3.83 -6.70 7.47
C SER A 117 -3.88 -5.67 8.60
N GLU A 118 -3.15 -5.94 9.66
CA GLU A 118 -2.97 -4.99 10.75
C GLU A 118 -1.85 -4.00 10.43
N VAL A 119 -2.06 -2.75 10.82
CA VAL A 119 -1.06 -1.68 10.78
C VAL A 119 -0.66 -1.39 12.21
N TYR A 120 0.58 -1.68 12.58
CA TYR A 120 1.07 -1.54 13.96
C TYR A 120 0.19 -2.25 15.02
N GLY A 121 -0.34 -3.44 14.69
CA GLY A 121 -1.24 -4.20 15.57
C GLY A 121 -2.65 -3.62 15.67
N LYS A 122 -2.99 -2.66 14.80
CA LYS A 122 -4.32 -2.04 14.74
C LYS A 122 -5.02 -2.41 13.44
N LYS A 123 -6.29 -2.73 13.53
CA LYS A 123 -7.13 -3.13 12.40
C LYS A 123 -8.17 -2.05 12.12
N ASP A 124 -8.35 -1.71 10.86
CA ASP A 124 -9.42 -0.81 10.43
C ASP A 124 -10.79 -1.29 10.95
N SER A 125 -11.67 -0.36 11.35
CA SER A 125 -12.98 -0.71 11.91
C SER A 125 -13.93 -1.32 10.87
N ASN A 126 -13.77 -1.01 9.58
CA ASN A 126 -14.62 -1.49 8.50
C ASN A 126 -13.80 -1.75 7.21
N PRO A 127 -12.93 -2.77 7.23
CA PRO A 127 -11.99 -3.04 6.15
C PRO A 127 -12.70 -3.46 4.86
N GLU A 128 -13.88 -4.09 4.95
CA GLU A 128 -14.70 -4.44 3.79
C GLU A 128 -15.16 -3.18 3.04
N PHE A 129 -15.79 -2.23 3.73
CA PHE A 129 -16.30 -1.02 3.08
C PHE A 129 -15.16 -0.10 2.60
N LEU A 130 -14.10 0.05 3.40
CA LEU A 130 -12.87 0.73 2.98
C LEU A 130 -12.33 0.12 1.69
N SER A 131 -12.26 -1.21 1.61
CA SER A 131 -11.72 -1.89 0.45
C SER A 131 -12.56 -1.75 -0.80
N THR A 132 -13.88 -1.86 -0.70
CA THR A 132 -14.77 -1.69 -1.84
C THR A 132 -14.78 -0.25 -2.31
N TYR A 133 -14.76 0.73 -1.40
CA TYR A 133 -14.68 2.14 -1.74
C TYR A 133 -13.37 2.46 -2.47
N LEU A 134 -12.22 2.12 -1.85
CA LEU A 134 -10.92 2.43 -2.44
C LEU A 134 -10.77 1.75 -3.80
N ALA A 135 -11.12 0.47 -3.91
CA ALA A 135 -11.07 -0.26 -5.18
C ALA A 135 -11.96 0.39 -6.25
N SER A 136 -13.18 0.81 -5.90
CA SER A 136 -14.09 1.46 -6.85
C SER A 136 -13.57 2.81 -7.33
N GLU A 137 -12.97 3.63 -6.47
CA GLU A 137 -12.40 4.93 -6.87
C GLU A 137 -11.14 4.75 -7.71
N LEU A 138 -10.31 3.79 -7.32
CA LEU A 138 -9.10 3.41 -8.02
C LEU A 138 -9.37 2.94 -9.46
N THR A 139 -10.38 2.11 -9.70
CA THR A 139 -10.73 1.67 -11.06
C THR A 139 -11.09 2.83 -11.99
N LYS A 140 -11.61 3.95 -11.48
CA LYS A 140 -11.92 5.13 -12.29
C LYS A 140 -10.67 5.80 -12.87
N LEU A 141 -9.50 5.56 -12.28
CA LEU A 141 -8.20 6.07 -12.75
C LEU A 141 -7.59 5.19 -13.86
N GLY A 142 -8.19 4.02 -14.15
CA GLY A 142 -7.83 3.21 -15.31
C GLY A 142 -6.45 2.52 -15.23
N PHE A 143 -5.89 2.33 -14.03
CA PHE A 143 -4.61 1.61 -13.86
C PHE A 143 -4.78 0.10 -14.00
N LEU A 144 -3.66 -0.57 -14.22
CA LEU A 144 -3.61 -1.87 -14.90
C LEU A 144 -3.85 -3.08 -13.98
N TYR A 145 -3.39 -3.05 -12.73
CA TYR A 145 -3.44 -4.20 -11.84
C TYR A 145 -3.60 -3.80 -10.36
N LEU A 146 -4.25 -4.67 -9.59
CA LEU A 146 -4.44 -4.52 -8.15
C LEU A 146 -3.91 -5.76 -7.42
N HIS A 147 -2.78 -5.63 -6.76
CA HIS A 147 -2.21 -6.71 -5.95
C HIS A 147 -2.74 -6.63 -4.52
N VAL A 148 -3.66 -7.54 -4.16
CA VAL A 148 -4.25 -7.57 -2.81
C VAL A 148 -3.72 -8.74 -1.98
N PHE A 149 -3.22 -8.44 -0.79
CA PHE A 149 -2.79 -9.45 0.18
C PHE A 149 -3.98 -10.03 0.96
N GLU A 150 -4.14 -11.36 0.91
CA GLU A 150 -5.17 -12.10 1.65
C GLU A 150 -4.56 -12.73 2.91
N PRO A 151 -5.00 -12.35 4.13
CA PRO A 151 -4.49 -12.95 5.36
C PRO A 151 -4.85 -14.44 5.46
N LYS A 152 -3.90 -15.27 5.93
CA LYS A 152 -4.10 -16.74 6.06
C LYS A 152 -5.22 -17.10 7.05
N ASP A 153 -5.42 -16.26 8.05
CA ASP A 153 -6.39 -16.40 9.14
C ASP A 153 -7.80 -15.94 8.77
N LYS A 154 -7.96 -15.17 7.68
CA LYS A 154 -9.27 -14.73 7.15
C LYS A 154 -9.40 -15.03 5.65
N PRO A 155 -9.48 -16.31 5.25
CA PRO A 155 -9.69 -16.67 3.87
C PRO A 155 -11.04 -16.11 3.38
N ARG A 156 -11.05 -15.52 2.19
CA ARG A 156 -12.16 -14.94 1.42
C ARG A 156 -12.54 -13.50 1.75
N CYS A 157 -11.74 -12.76 2.51
CA CYS A 157 -11.99 -11.33 2.74
C CYS A 157 -11.95 -10.52 1.44
N LEU A 158 -11.25 -11.03 0.42
CA LEU A 158 -11.19 -10.41 -0.90
C LEU A 158 -12.44 -10.61 -1.76
N LYS A 159 -13.46 -11.34 -1.31
CA LYS A 159 -14.68 -11.57 -2.11
C LYS A 159 -15.34 -10.27 -2.55
N SER A 160 -15.49 -9.31 -1.64
CA SER A 160 -16.12 -8.02 -1.93
C SER A 160 -15.31 -7.20 -2.94
N ILE A 161 -13.98 -7.22 -2.84
CA ILE A 161 -13.09 -6.58 -3.80
C ILE A 161 -13.20 -7.26 -5.16
N ARG A 162 -13.11 -8.60 -5.21
CA ARG A 162 -13.24 -9.37 -6.45
C ARG A 162 -14.59 -9.11 -7.12
N SER A 163 -15.68 -9.06 -6.36
CA SER A 163 -17.01 -8.73 -6.89
C SER A 163 -17.10 -7.30 -7.42
N ALA A 164 -16.50 -6.32 -6.75
CA ALA A 164 -16.45 -4.93 -7.22
C ALA A 164 -15.63 -4.81 -8.51
N LEU A 165 -14.52 -5.53 -8.60
CA LEU A 165 -13.63 -5.55 -9.77
C LEU A 165 -14.20 -6.34 -10.96
N LEU A 166 -14.89 -7.47 -10.73
CA LEU A 166 -15.48 -8.31 -11.78
C LEU A 166 -16.65 -7.65 -12.50
N LEU A 167 -17.30 -6.65 -11.90
CA LEU A 167 -18.36 -5.86 -12.54
C LEU A 167 -17.79 -4.80 -13.52
N MET A 168 -16.47 -4.64 -13.56
CA MET A 168 -15.77 -3.65 -14.38
C MET A 168 -14.76 -4.41 -15.25
N ASP A 169 -15.11 -4.72 -16.52
CA ASP A 169 -14.34 -5.54 -17.50
C ASP A 169 -12.92 -4.99 -17.87
N THR A 170 -12.09 -4.61 -16.90
CA THR A 170 -10.92 -3.74 -17.11
C THR A 170 -9.58 -4.35 -16.69
N ILE A 171 -9.55 -5.58 -16.20
CA ILE A 171 -8.31 -6.16 -15.67
C ILE A 171 -7.66 -7.07 -16.72
N LYS A 172 -6.57 -6.59 -17.32
CA LYS A 172 -5.70 -7.41 -18.18
C LYS A 172 -4.53 -7.96 -17.35
N PRO A 173 -4.23 -9.26 -17.39
CA PRO A 173 -3.01 -9.80 -16.80
C PRO A 173 -1.80 -9.24 -17.55
N MET A 174 -0.77 -8.82 -16.82
CA MET A 174 0.43 -8.22 -17.36
C MET A 174 1.62 -9.18 -17.25
N GLU A 175 2.35 -9.36 -18.36
CA GLU A 175 3.65 -10.04 -18.42
C GLU A 175 4.76 -8.95 -18.44
N MET A 176 5.22 -8.48 -17.27
CA MET A 176 6.35 -7.54 -17.21
C MET A 176 7.67 -8.25 -16.94
N LYS A 177 8.73 -7.76 -17.58
CA LYS A 177 10.08 -8.29 -17.40
C LYS A 177 10.81 -7.59 -16.26
N GLN A 178 10.52 -6.31 -15.97
CA GLN A 178 11.10 -5.56 -14.84
C GLN A 178 10.11 -4.56 -14.20
N LEU A 179 9.75 -4.78 -12.93
CA LEU A 179 8.85 -3.93 -12.14
C LEU A 179 9.60 -3.29 -10.95
N LEU A 180 9.56 -1.97 -10.82
CA LEU A 180 10.10 -1.27 -9.65
C LEU A 180 9.01 -1.01 -8.62
N LYS A 181 9.29 -1.30 -7.35
CA LYS A 181 8.41 -0.93 -6.22
C LYS A 181 8.76 0.45 -5.73
N VAL A 182 7.82 1.40 -5.86
CA VAL A 182 7.99 2.75 -5.34
C VAL A 182 7.47 2.79 -3.90
N MET A 183 8.37 3.14 -2.98
CA MET A 183 8.13 3.17 -1.54
C MET A 183 8.70 4.48 -0.99
N LEU A 184 7.87 5.32 -0.39
CA LEU A 184 8.30 6.49 0.36
C LEU A 184 7.97 6.27 1.84
N ILE A 185 8.97 6.56 2.68
CA ILE A 185 9.08 6.21 4.11
C ILE A 185 8.16 7.07 4.97
#